data_AF-A0A521SJY1-F1
#
_entry.id   AF-A0A521SJY1-F1
#
_cell.length_a   1.000
_cell.length_b   1.000
_cell.length_c   1.000
_cell.angle_alpha   90.00
_cell.angle_beta   90.00
_cell.angle_gamma   90.00
#
_symmetry.space_group_name_H-M   'P 1'
#
loop_
_entity.id
_entity.type
_entity.pdbx_description
1 polymer ?
#
loop_
_entity_poly.entity_id
_entity_poly.type
_entity_poly.pdbx_seq_one_letter_code
_entity_poly.pdbx_strand_id
1 'polypeptide(L)'
;MIKRVEVNYRGIFQKNLGKKIGSDIVMIASRMGQRAFSNGRYSDSPERNGIPCKYFAFVSPDLPEEELEAECGAKLEIDEANISVVLDDTMCKGVEPWGWHGVRPINERVVKDGCLLVVSRKKPEELLKFIGKKPYNYRLAILDGDASLAGLWVNKDDLTHERILGGIAAIDPAVISIEAVEAYLMDKTKQKHRAEAARAAYESLRAEAKPPRVKTVTPKEGIVWTHEIPVLPKWFEMQEGAALDRRNRG
;
A
#
# COMPACT_ATOMS: atom_id res chain seq x y z
N MET A 1 -7.23 -16.52 8.34
CA MET A 1 -7.25 -15.84 7.01
C MET A 1 -6.19 -14.74 6.99
N ILE A 2 -5.36 -14.63 5.94
CA ILE A 2 -4.30 -13.60 5.87
C ILE A 2 -4.83 -12.30 5.26
N LYS A 3 -4.74 -11.21 6.02
CA LYS A 3 -4.94 -9.83 5.55
C LYS A 3 -3.62 -9.24 5.09
N ARG A 4 -3.60 -8.68 3.88
CA ARG A 4 -2.40 -8.15 3.22
C ARG A 4 -2.53 -6.65 3.05
N VAL A 5 -1.57 -5.91 3.58
CA VAL A 5 -1.44 -4.47 3.42
C VAL A 5 -0.16 -4.19 2.66
N GLU A 6 -0.24 -3.48 1.54
CA GLU A 6 0.94 -2.88 0.91
C GLU A 6 0.97 -1.38 1.16
N VAL A 7 2.17 -0.84 1.40
CA VAL A 7 2.44 0.59 1.55
C VAL A 7 3.34 0.99 0.40
N ASN A 8 2.79 1.78 -0.52
CA ASN A 8 3.49 2.38 -1.64
C ASN A 8 4.04 3.74 -1.22
N TYR A 9 5.34 3.92 -1.37
CA TYR A 9 6.05 5.12 -0.92
C TYR A 9 7.15 5.52 -1.90
N ARG A 10 7.60 6.77 -1.84
CA ARG A 10 8.76 7.26 -2.61
C ARG A 10 10.06 6.82 -1.94
N GLY A 11 10.89 6.06 -2.67
CA GLY A 11 12.20 5.62 -2.24
C GLY A 11 13.07 6.77 -1.74
N ILE A 12 13.83 6.50 -0.68
CA ILE A 12 14.63 7.47 0.09
C ILE A 12 13.79 8.53 0.83
N PHE A 13 12.89 9.24 0.15
CA PHE A 13 12.15 10.36 0.74
C PHE A 13 11.04 9.95 1.73
N GLN A 14 10.53 8.72 1.59
CA GLN A 14 9.45 8.17 2.43
C GLN A 14 9.80 6.78 2.98
N LYS A 15 11.07 6.35 2.84
CA LYS A 15 11.54 5.03 3.26
C LYS A 15 11.19 4.72 4.71
N ASN A 16 11.60 5.61 5.60
CA ASN A 16 11.40 5.44 7.04
C ASN A 16 9.91 5.48 7.39
N LEU A 17 9.12 6.31 6.71
CA LEU A 17 7.67 6.36 6.88
C LEU A 17 7.01 5.04 6.47
N GLY A 18 7.28 4.54 5.26
CA GLY A 18 6.73 3.28 4.75
C GLY A 18 7.08 2.09 5.63
N LYS A 19 8.36 1.98 6.03
CA LYS A 19 8.82 0.95 6.96
C LYS A 19 8.14 1.06 8.32
N LYS A 20 8.05 2.27 8.88
CA LYS A 20 7.43 2.50 10.20
C LYS A 20 5.96 2.14 10.20
N ILE A 21 5.20 2.50 9.16
CA ILE A 21 3.80 2.09 9.02
C ILE A 21 3.69 0.56 9.01
N GLY A 22 4.47 -0.13 8.17
CA GLY A 22 4.44 -1.59 8.07
C GLY A 22 4.81 -2.29 9.38
N SER A 23 5.88 -1.86 10.04
CA SER A 23 6.32 -2.42 11.32
C SER A 23 5.35 -2.10 12.47
N ASP A 24 4.77 -0.91 12.50
CA ASP A 24 3.83 -0.51 13.55
C ASP A 24 2.49 -1.26 13.40
N ILE A 25 2.04 -1.60 12.18
CA ILE A 25 0.91 -2.52 11.95
C ILE A 25 1.14 -3.86 12.67
N VAL A 26 2.34 -4.44 12.54
CA VAL A 26 2.68 -5.72 13.20
C VAL A 26 2.58 -5.60 14.72
N MET A 27 3.17 -4.54 15.28
CA MET A 27 3.16 -4.31 16.73
C MET A 27 1.74 -4.08 17.27
N ILE A 28 0.89 -3.40 16.52
CA ILE A 28 -0.51 -3.12 16.90
C ILE A 28 -1.35 -4.40 16.79
N ALA A 29 -1.21 -5.16 15.70
CA ALA A 29 -1.90 -6.44 15.52
C ALA A 29 -1.51 -7.44 16.62
N SER A 30 -0.23 -7.48 17.02
CA SER A 30 0.24 -8.30 18.15
C SER A 30 -0.44 -7.92 19.47
N ARG A 31 -0.66 -6.62 19.74
CA ARG A 31 -1.42 -6.16 20.92
C ARG A 31 -2.89 -6.58 20.90
N MET A 32 -3.44 -6.85 19.71
CA MET A 32 -4.78 -7.40 19.55
C MET A 32 -4.81 -8.93 19.64
N GLY A 33 -3.68 -9.57 19.96
CA GLY A 33 -3.56 -11.03 20.04
C GLY A 33 -3.39 -11.73 18.69
N GLN A 34 -3.16 -10.98 17.61
CA GLN A 34 -2.99 -11.54 16.26
C GLN A 34 -1.53 -11.82 15.94
N ARG A 35 -1.29 -12.67 14.93
CA ARG A 35 0.04 -12.87 14.36
C ARG A 35 0.22 -11.98 13.15
N ALA A 36 1.40 -11.36 13.05
CA ALA A 36 1.68 -10.43 11.99
C ALA A 36 3.15 -10.44 11.61
N PHE A 37 3.42 -10.17 10.34
CA PHE A 37 4.75 -10.15 9.75
C PHE A 37 4.86 -8.95 8.81
N SER A 38 6.06 -8.37 8.65
CA SER A 38 6.27 -7.29 7.69
C SER A 38 7.64 -7.37 7.03
N ASN A 39 7.70 -7.07 5.74
CA ASN A 39 8.94 -7.04 4.98
C ASN A 39 8.89 -5.96 3.89
N GLY A 40 10.06 -5.47 3.48
CA GLY A 40 10.19 -4.62 2.31
C GLY A 40 10.20 -5.45 1.02
N ARG A 41 9.75 -4.88 -0.09
CA ARG A 41 9.90 -5.51 -1.40
C ARG A 41 11.37 -5.60 -1.76
N TYR A 42 11.87 -6.83 -1.93
CA TYR A 42 13.31 -7.06 -2.14
C TYR A 42 13.84 -6.38 -3.41
N SER A 43 13.04 -6.38 -4.48
CA SER A 43 13.43 -5.77 -5.75
C SER A 43 13.65 -4.26 -5.63
N ASP A 44 13.13 -3.57 -4.62
CA ASP A 44 13.39 -2.14 -4.44
C ASP A 44 14.76 -1.84 -3.81
N SER A 45 15.49 -2.85 -3.37
CA SER A 45 16.79 -2.69 -2.71
C SER A 45 17.94 -2.75 -3.72
N PRO A 46 18.88 -1.79 -3.72
CA PRO A 46 18.88 -0.55 -2.94
C PRO A 46 17.89 0.47 -3.50
N GLU A 47 17.21 1.21 -2.62
CA GLU A 47 16.22 2.21 -3.03
C GLU A 47 16.89 3.40 -3.75
N ARG A 48 16.12 4.14 -4.55
CA ARG A 48 16.56 5.32 -5.30
C ARG A 48 15.65 6.51 -5.03
N ASN A 49 16.20 7.71 -5.20
CA ASN A 49 15.50 8.97 -4.92
C ASN A 49 14.20 9.05 -5.72
N GLY A 50 13.06 9.00 -5.02
CA GLY A 50 11.75 9.19 -5.62
C GLY A 50 11.22 8.03 -6.46
N ILE A 51 11.98 6.94 -6.63
CA ILE A 51 11.47 5.75 -7.31
C ILE A 51 10.44 5.07 -6.41
N PRO A 52 9.23 4.72 -6.91
CA PRO A 52 8.23 4.04 -6.09
C PRO A 52 8.73 2.71 -5.52
N CYS A 53 8.54 2.54 -4.22
CA CYS A 53 8.90 1.34 -3.48
C CYS A 53 7.71 0.83 -2.67
N LYS A 54 7.78 -0.44 -2.25
CA LYS A 54 6.73 -1.08 -1.46
C LYS A 54 7.23 -1.67 -0.15
N TYR A 55 6.38 -1.62 0.85
CA TYR A 55 6.52 -2.33 2.11
C TYR A 55 5.25 -3.10 2.39
N PHE A 56 5.37 -4.32 2.90
CA PHE A 56 4.23 -5.20 3.13
C PHE A 56 4.04 -5.46 4.61
N ALA A 57 2.78 -5.57 5.02
CA ALA A 57 2.38 -6.08 6.32
C ALA A 57 1.31 -7.16 6.12
N PHE A 58 1.47 -8.27 6.81
CA PHE A 58 0.59 -9.42 6.79
C PHE A 58 0.05 -9.61 8.19
N VAL A 59 -1.25 -9.79 8.32
CA VAL A 59 -1.92 -9.97 9.60
C VAL A 59 -2.83 -11.18 9.50
N SER A 60 -2.75 -12.08 10.47
CA SER A 60 -3.58 -13.28 10.56
C SER A 60 -4.02 -13.50 12.01
N PRO A 61 -5.33 -13.62 12.27
CA PRO A 61 -5.81 -13.93 13.61
C PRO A 61 -5.62 -15.41 13.99
N ASP A 62 -5.51 -16.31 13.01
CA ASP A 62 -5.65 -17.76 13.24
C ASP A 62 -4.39 -18.57 12.94
N LEU A 63 -3.48 -18.06 12.09
CA LEU A 63 -2.31 -18.82 11.67
C LEU A 63 -1.20 -18.75 12.71
N PRO A 64 -0.48 -19.86 12.96
CA PRO A 64 0.80 -19.84 13.65
C PRO A 64 1.79 -18.90 12.97
N GLU A 65 2.78 -18.44 13.74
CA GLU A 65 3.80 -17.50 13.26
C GLU A 65 4.67 -18.15 12.17
N GLU A 66 5.07 -19.41 12.36
CA GLU A 66 5.90 -20.14 11.41
C GLU A 66 5.20 -20.33 10.06
N GLU A 67 3.88 -20.60 10.07
CA GLU A 67 3.09 -20.74 8.85
C GLU A 67 2.91 -19.39 8.14
N LEU A 68 2.68 -18.31 8.89
CA LEU A 68 2.56 -16.97 8.31
C LEU A 68 3.86 -16.53 7.64
N GLU A 69 5.00 -16.80 8.27
CA GLU A 69 6.32 -16.53 7.70
C GLU A 69 6.64 -17.41 6.49
N ALA A 70 6.26 -18.69 6.51
CA ALA A 70 6.44 -19.57 5.36
C ALA A 70 5.63 -19.09 4.14
N GLU A 71 4.39 -18.67 4.35
CA GLU A 71 3.49 -18.19 3.29
C GLU A 71 3.88 -16.79 2.76
N CYS A 72 4.39 -15.91 3.63
CA CYS A 72 4.58 -14.49 3.29
C CYS A 72 6.06 -14.08 3.16
N GLY A 73 6.96 -14.72 3.91
CA GLY A 73 8.38 -14.37 3.99
C GLY A 73 9.17 -14.69 2.72
N ALA A 74 8.77 -15.73 1.97
CA ALA A 74 9.41 -16.11 0.72
C ALA A 74 8.93 -15.30 -0.51
N LYS A 75 7.88 -14.47 -0.36
CA LYS A 75 7.30 -13.74 -1.49
C LYS A 75 8.08 -12.44 -1.76
N LEU A 76 8.65 -12.36 -2.96
CA LEU A 76 9.33 -11.17 -3.47
C LEU A 76 8.36 -10.01 -3.76
N GLU A 77 7.10 -10.33 -4.08
CA GLU A 77 5.99 -9.39 -4.27
C GLU A 77 4.70 -10.07 -3.83
N ILE A 78 3.72 -9.31 -3.35
CA ILE A 78 2.41 -9.85 -2.99
C ILE A 78 1.54 -10.06 -4.23
N ASP A 79 0.74 -11.13 -4.20
CA ASP A 79 -0.22 -11.41 -5.27
C ASP A 79 -1.48 -10.54 -5.16
N GLU A 80 -1.86 -10.23 -3.92
CA GLU A 80 -3.13 -9.64 -3.54
C GLU A 80 -2.94 -8.70 -2.34
N ALA A 81 -3.66 -7.57 -2.35
CA ALA A 81 -3.69 -6.58 -1.30
C ALA A 81 -5.14 -6.30 -0.88
N ASN A 82 -5.45 -6.50 0.41
CA ASN A 82 -6.72 -6.08 0.99
C ASN A 82 -6.77 -4.57 1.15
N ILE A 83 -5.63 -3.97 1.53
CA ILE A 83 -5.44 -2.52 1.61
C ILE A 83 -4.14 -2.17 0.90
N SER A 84 -4.23 -1.29 -0.09
CA SER A 84 -3.07 -0.68 -0.74
C SER A 84 -3.01 0.79 -0.33
N VAL A 85 -2.02 1.12 0.49
CA VAL A 85 -1.76 2.49 0.94
C VAL A 85 -0.84 3.17 -0.06
N VAL A 86 -1.13 4.41 -0.43
CA VAL A 86 -0.37 5.22 -1.38
C VAL A 86 -0.03 6.55 -0.73
N LEU A 87 1.24 6.73 -0.34
CA LEU A 87 1.70 7.92 0.40
C LEU A 87 1.93 9.16 -0.47
N ASP A 88 1.84 9.01 -1.78
CA ASP A 88 1.99 10.08 -2.78
C ASP A 88 1.05 9.80 -3.96
N ASP A 89 0.04 10.66 -4.14
CA ASP A 89 -0.98 10.51 -5.17
C ASP A 89 -0.46 10.50 -6.61
N THR A 90 0.75 10.99 -6.85
CA THR A 90 1.34 11.00 -8.18
C THR A 90 1.69 9.59 -8.66
N MET A 91 1.84 8.63 -7.73
CA MET A 91 1.99 7.19 -8.04
C MET A 91 0.72 6.58 -8.65
N CYS A 92 -0.45 7.23 -8.54
CA CYS A 92 -1.67 6.79 -9.23
C CYS A 92 -1.57 6.83 -10.76
N LYS A 93 -0.60 7.57 -11.31
CA LYS A 93 -0.28 7.61 -12.76
C LYS A 93 0.42 6.35 -13.25
N GLY A 94 0.84 5.49 -12.34
CA GLY A 94 1.62 4.30 -12.64
C GLY A 94 2.87 4.25 -11.79
N VAL A 95 3.27 3.02 -11.48
CA VAL A 95 4.50 2.71 -10.75
C VAL A 95 5.29 1.70 -11.54
N GLU A 96 6.60 1.90 -11.61
CA GLU A 96 7.51 0.93 -12.20
C GLU A 96 8.23 0.20 -11.07
N PRO A 97 8.00 -1.10 -10.87
CA PRO A 97 8.80 -1.90 -9.97
C PRO A 97 10.23 -1.97 -10.48
N TRP A 98 11.24 -1.83 -9.62
CA TRP A 98 12.63 -1.96 -10.07
C TRP A 98 12.93 -3.34 -10.69
N GLY A 99 12.32 -4.40 -10.14
CA GLY A 99 12.52 -5.77 -10.61
C GLY A 99 11.64 -6.20 -11.79
N TRP A 100 10.72 -5.35 -12.27
CA TRP A 100 9.82 -5.68 -13.37
C TRP A 100 9.82 -4.56 -14.40
N HIS A 101 10.03 -4.91 -15.66
CA HIS A 101 9.93 -3.92 -16.73
C HIS A 101 8.48 -3.44 -16.89
N GLY A 102 8.30 -2.14 -17.11
CA GLY A 102 7.04 -1.55 -17.54
C GLY A 102 6.21 -0.90 -16.42
N VAL A 103 5.41 0.08 -16.84
CA VAL A 103 4.56 0.86 -15.93
C VAL A 103 3.34 0.04 -15.53
N ARG A 104 3.17 -0.18 -14.23
CA ARG A 104 2.08 -0.95 -13.63
C ARG A 104 1.04 -0.03 -12.99
N PRO A 105 -0.26 -0.38 -13.03
CA PRO A 105 -1.28 0.42 -12.36
C PRO A 105 -1.16 0.28 -10.84
N ILE A 106 -1.34 1.38 -10.10
CA ILE A 106 -1.19 1.38 -8.63
C ILE A 106 -2.15 0.42 -7.92
N ASN A 107 -3.33 0.19 -8.51
CA ASN A 107 -4.37 -0.67 -7.94
C ASN A 107 -4.26 -2.13 -8.39
N GLU A 108 -3.18 -2.52 -9.07
CA GLU A 108 -3.04 -3.85 -9.67
C GLU A 108 -3.31 -4.99 -8.68
N ARG A 109 -2.81 -4.88 -7.45
CA ARG A 109 -2.92 -5.94 -6.44
C ARG A 109 -4.17 -5.82 -5.57
N VAL A 110 -4.90 -4.71 -5.65
CA VAL A 110 -6.12 -4.51 -4.85
C VAL A 110 -7.17 -5.55 -5.22
N VAL A 111 -7.62 -6.33 -4.24
CA VAL A 111 -8.63 -7.39 -4.40
C VAL A 111 -10.05 -6.84 -4.50
N LYS A 112 -11.00 -7.70 -4.88
CA LYS A 112 -12.44 -7.39 -4.82
C LYS A 112 -12.84 -6.96 -3.41
N ASP A 113 -13.59 -5.86 -3.32
CA ASP A 113 -14.04 -5.23 -2.07
C ASP A 113 -12.88 -4.74 -1.16
N GLY A 114 -11.62 -4.82 -1.63
CA GLY A 114 -10.44 -4.23 -1.02
C GLY A 114 -10.45 -2.71 -1.10
N CYS A 115 -9.40 -2.07 -0.60
CA CYS A 115 -9.31 -0.61 -0.54
C CYS A 115 -7.97 -0.08 -1.05
N LEU A 116 -8.02 0.96 -1.88
CA LEU A 116 -6.89 1.81 -2.21
C LEU A 116 -6.99 3.09 -1.35
N LEU A 117 -6.12 3.23 -0.36
CA LEU A 117 -6.04 4.41 0.51
C LEU A 117 -4.95 5.36 0.00
N VAL A 118 -5.34 6.54 -0.46
CA VAL A 118 -4.42 7.50 -1.08
C VAL A 118 -4.32 8.77 -0.23
N VAL A 119 -3.09 9.21 0.06
CA VAL A 119 -2.83 10.55 0.61
C VAL A 119 -2.90 11.57 -0.52
N SER A 120 -3.94 12.39 -0.55
CA SER A 120 -4.16 13.38 -1.61
C SER A 120 -5.09 14.49 -1.16
N ARG A 121 -4.98 15.67 -1.80
CA ARG A 121 -6.00 16.72 -1.74
C ARG A 121 -7.02 16.65 -2.89
N LYS A 122 -6.78 15.79 -3.88
CA LYS A 122 -7.62 15.65 -5.07
C LYS A 122 -8.90 14.90 -4.73
N LYS A 123 -9.94 15.13 -5.54
CA LYS A 123 -11.17 14.34 -5.45
C LYS A 123 -10.98 12.94 -6.07
N PRO A 124 -11.79 11.94 -5.67
CA PRO A 124 -11.73 10.59 -6.24
C PRO A 124 -11.80 10.60 -7.78
N GLU A 125 -12.65 11.44 -8.36
CA GLU A 125 -12.84 11.55 -9.82
C GLU A 125 -11.58 12.02 -10.54
N GLU A 126 -10.73 12.82 -9.89
CA GLU A 126 -9.48 13.30 -10.46
C GLU A 126 -8.41 12.21 -10.45
N LEU A 127 -8.35 11.39 -9.39
CA LEU A 127 -7.43 10.25 -9.30
C LEU A 127 -7.83 9.14 -10.28
N LEU A 128 -9.13 8.91 -10.47
CA LEU A 128 -9.64 7.89 -11.40
C LEU A 128 -9.33 8.19 -12.87
N LYS A 129 -8.89 9.41 -13.22
CA LYS A 129 -8.34 9.73 -14.55
C LYS A 129 -6.98 9.07 -14.81
N PHE A 130 -6.36 8.52 -13.78
CA PHE A 130 -5.04 7.90 -13.85
C PHE A 130 -5.06 6.42 -13.44
N ILE A 131 -6.00 6.03 -12.57
CA ILE A 131 -6.09 4.67 -12.05
C ILE A 131 -6.77 3.75 -13.08
N GLY A 132 -6.16 2.59 -13.34
CA GLY A 132 -6.70 1.59 -14.25
C GLY A 132 -8.02 0.97 -13.77
N LYS A 133 -8.95 0.70 -14.69
CA LYS A 133 -10.21 0.00 -14.40
C LYS A 133 -9.97 -1.44 -13.92
N LYS A 134 -10.86 -1.93 -13.08
CA LYS A 134 -10.85 -3.32 -12.55
C LYS A 134 -12.14 -4.04 -12.96
N PRO A 135 -12.13 -5.39 -13.08
CA PRO A 135 -13.34 -6.15 -13.43
C PRO A 135 -14.33 -6.28 -12.24
N TYR A 136 -13.99 -5.77 -11.06
CA TYR A 136 -14.78 -5.84 -9.85
C TYR A 136 -14.79 -4.51 -9.09
N ASN A 137 -15.70 -4.40 -8.13
CA ASN A 137 -15.76 -3.25 -7.23
C ASN A 137 -14.60 -3.27 -6.23
N TYR A 138 -14.10 -2.08 -5.90
CA TYR A 138 -13.19 -1.86 -4.79
C TYR A 138 -13.45 -0.47 -4.19
N ARG A 139 -12.84 -0.15 -3.05
CA ARG A 139 -12.98 1.14 -2.39
C ARG A 139 -11.77 2.03 -2.69
N LEU A 140 -12.00 3.30 -2.97
CA LEU A 140 -10.98 4.35 -3.04
C LEU A 140 -11.20 5.28 -1.84
N ALA A 141 -10.29 5.25 -0.88
CA ALA A 141 -10.30 6.12 0.29
C ALA A 141 -9.26 7.23 0.13
N ILE A 142 -9.62 8.45 0.50
CA ILE A 142 -8.73 9.62 0.40
C ILE A 142 -8.47 10.19 1.79
N LEU A 143 -7.21 10.19 2.19
CA LEU A 143 -6.74 10.89 3.37
C LEU A 143 -6.17 12.25 2.96
N ASP A 144 -6.79 13.34 3.42
CA ASP A 144 -6.40 14.69 2.99
C ASP A 144 -4.96 15.02 3.37
N GLY A 145 -4.09 15.25 2.39
CA GLY A 145 -2.71 15.60 2.67
C GLY A 145 -1.88 15.76 1.42
N ASP A 146 -0.69 16.35 1.60
CA ASP A 146 0.36 16.31 0.61
C ASP A 146 1.26 15.10 0.86
N ALA A 147 2.07 14.72 -0.12
CA ALA A 147 3.10 13.71 0.07
C ALA A 147 4.03 14.13 1.22
N SER A 148 4.11 13.29 2.26
CA SER A 148 5.01 13.48 3.39
C SER A 148 6.43 13.10 2.98
N LEU A 149 7.13 14.02 2.33
CA LEU A 149 8.51 13.83 1.88
C LEU A 149 9.48 14.34 2.94
N ALA A 150 10.47 13.53 3.28
CA ALA A 150 11.54 13.85 4.22
C ALA A 150 12.89 13.37 3.69
N GLY A 151 13.99 13.68 4.37
CA GLY A 151 15.32 13.18 3.98
C GLY A 151 15.57 11.71 4.35
N LEU A 152 16.67 11.13 3.88
CA LEU A 152 17.04 9.72 4.08
C LEU A 152 17.00 9.25 5.55
N TRP A 153 17.29 10.14 6.50
CA TRP A 153 17.46 9.83 7.92
C TRP A 153 16.39 10.44 8.84
N VAL A 154 15.44 11.18 8.28
CA VAL A 154 14.45 11.95 9.07
C VAL A 154 13.06 11.68 8.54
N ASN A 155 12.09 11.63 9.45
CA ASN A 155 10.68 11.66 9.09
C ASN A 155 10.17 13.10 9.26
N LYS A 156 9.32 13.54 8.35
CA LYS A 156 8.59 14.79 8.51
C LYS A 156 7.54 14.59 9.61
N ASP A 157 7.52 15.48 10.59
CA ASP A 157 6.57 15.38 11.71
C ASP A 157 5.23 16.04 11.36
N ASP A 158 4.58 15.53 10.32
CA ASP A 158 3.28 16.03 9.83
C ASP A 158 2.10 15.11 10.15
N LEU A 159 2.33 14.17 11.08
CA LEU A 159 1.36 13.20 11.57
C LEU A 159 0.84 12.22 10.50
N THR A 160 1.46 12.15 9.31
CA THR A 160 1.03 11.23 8.25
C THR A 160 1.06 9.77 8.70
N HIS A 161 2.07 9.40 9.49
CA HIS A 161 2.19 8.06 10.06
C HIS A 161 0.96 7.68 10.89
N GLU A 162 0.61 8.51 11.87
CA GLU A 162 -0.51 8.31 12.78
C GLU A 162 -1.85 8.29 12.03
N ARG A 163 -2.02 9.21 11.08
CA ARG A 163 -3.24 9.33 10.29
C ARG A 163 -3.45 8.12 9.37
N ILE A 164 -2.38 7.54 8.82
CA ILE A 164 -2.48 6.30 8.03
C ILE A 164 -2.91 5.13 8.91
N LEU A 165 -2.34 4.97 10.10
CA LEU A 165 -2.75 3.90 11.03
C LEU A 165 -4.23 4.01 11.40
N GLY A 166 -4.69 5.23 11.71
CA GLY A 166 -6.11 5.50 11.94
C GLY A 166 -6.99 5.22 10.71
N GLY A 167 -6.50 5.56 9.51
CA GLY A 167 -7.21 5.29 8.27
C GLY A 167 -7.34 3.80 7.93
N ILE A 168 -6.27 3.01 8.16
CA ILE A 168 -6.31 1.55 8.02
C ILE A 168 -7.34 0.96 8.99
N ALA A 169 -7.35 1.42 10.25
CA ALA A 169 -8.32 0.98 11.24
C ALA A 169 -9.77 1.29 10.87
N ALA A 170 -10.02 2.38 10.14
CA ALA A 170 -11.37 2.70 9.62
C ALA A 170 -11.77 1.81 8.45
N ILE A 171 -10.81 1.40 7.62
CA ILE A 171 -11.05 0.61 6.40
C ILE A 171 -11.31 -0.86 6.72
N ASP A 172 -10.50 -1.45 7.60
CA ASP A 172 -10.60 -2.84 8.04
C ASP A 172 -10.13 -3.00 9.51
N PRO A 173 -11.05 -2.93 10.48
CA PRO A 173 -10.74 -3.12 11.90
C PRO A 173 -10.17 -4.49 12.24
N ALA A 174 -10.31 -5.49 11.36
CA ALA A 174 -9.72 -6.81 11.58
C ALA A 174 -8.20 -6.80 11.40
N VAL A 175 -7.65 -5.84 10.62
CA VAL A 175 -6.20 -5.64 10.51
C VAL A 175 -5.66 -5.00 11.78
N ILE A 176 -6.20 -3.83 12.13
CA ILE A 176 -5.87 -3.10 13.36
C ILE A 176 -7.11 -2.32 13.83
N SER A 177 -7.40 -2.32 15.13
CA SER A 177 -8.49 -1.50 15.70
C SER A 177 -8.00 -0.12 16.12
N ILE A 178 -8.90 0.87 16.12
CA ILE A 178 -8.53 2.24 16.49
C ILE A 178 -8.13 2.34 17.97
N GLU A 179 -8.74 1.54 18.85
CA GLU A 179 -8.37 1.45 20.27
C GLU A 179 -6.93 0.94 20.43
N ALA A 180 -6.54 -0.09 19.67
CA ALA A 180 -5.19 -0.62 19.70
C ALA A 180 -4.17 0.37 19.11
N VAL A 181 -4.54 1.09 18.05
CA VAL A 181 -3.73 2.17 17.46
C VAL A 181 -3.48 3.29 18.48
N GLU A 182 -4.53 3.79 19.14
CA GLU A 182 -4.39 4.85 20.14
C GLU A 182 -3.54 4.40 21.33
N ALA A 183 -3.81 3.21 21.88
CA ALA A 183 -3.02 2.66 22.97
C ALA A 183 -1.54 2.50 22.59
N TYR A 184 -1.26 2.05 21.36
CA TYR A 184 0.09 1.96 20.81
C TYR A 184 0.78 3.31 20.68
N LEU A 185 0.12 4.29 20.07
CA LEU A 185 0.67 5.63 19.87
C LEU A 185 0.91 6.33 21.21
N MET A 186 -0.02 6.21 22.15
CA MET A 186 0.13 6.76 23.50
C MET A 186 1.30 6.12 24.24
N ASP A 187 1.45 4.80 24.16
CA ASP A 187 2.54 4.11 24.83
C ASP A 187 3.91 4.43 24.22
N LYS A 188 4.02 4.42 22.89
CA LYS A 188 5.29 4.64 22.18
C LYS A 188 5.76 6.09 22.22
N THR A 189 4.84 7.05 22.07
CA THR A 189 5.20 8.47 21.89
C THR A 189 4.99 9.31 23.13
N LYS A 190 4.15 8.83 24.08
CA LYS A 190 3.68 9.59 25.25
C LYS A 190 3.02 10.95 24.89
N GLN A 191 2.56 11.11 23.65
CA GLN A 191 1.99 12.35 23.12
C GLN A 191 0.54 12.17 22.71
N LYS A 192 -0.38 12.82 23.43
CA LYS A 192 -1.83 12.69 23.22
C LYS A 192 -2.31 13.11 21.83
N HIS A 193 -1.78 14.22 21.32
CA HIS A 193 -2.18 14.75 20.02
C HIS A 193 -1.94 13.78 18.85
N ARG A 194 -0.99 12.84 18.98
CA ARG A 194 -0.71 11.82 17.97
C ARG A 194 -1.82 10.76 17.88
N ALA A 195 -2.31 10.31 19.03
CA ALA A 195 -3.47 9.43 19.10
C ALA A 195 -4.74 10.15 18.60
N GLU A 196 -4.93 11.42 18.99
CA GLU A 196 -6.04 12.24 18.51
C GLU A 196 -6.00 12.43 16.98
N ALA A 197 -4.82 12.57 16.38
CA ALA A 197 -4.68 12.65 14.92
C ALA A 197 -5.04 11.34 14.22
N ALA A 198 -4.70 10.19 14.79
CA ALA A 198 -5.13 8.89 14.29
C ALA A 198 -6.67 8.74 14.37
N ARG A 199 -7.27 9.14 15.50
CA ARG A 199 -8.73 9.15 15.67
C ARG A 199 -9.44 10.06 14.68
N ALA A 200 -8.92 11.28 14.47
CA ALA A 200 -9.48 12.21 13.49
C ALA A 200 -9.45 11.63 12.07
N ALA A 201 -8.35 10.96 11.69
CA ALA A 201 -8.24 10.27 10.40
C ALA A 201 -9.23 9.10 10.31
N TYR A 202 -9.36 8.31 11.37
CA TYR A 202 -10.34 7.22 11.46
C TYR A 202 -11.77 7.71 11.22
N GLU A 203 -12.21 8.74 11.95
CA GLU A 203 -13.56 9.30 11.80
C GLU A 203 -13.77 9.90 10.40
N SER A 204 -12.75 10.51 9.80
CA SER A 204 -12.85 11.11 8.46
C SER A 204 -13.12 10.10 7.33
N LEU A 205 -12.75 8.83 7.53
CA LEU A 205 -12.93 7.76 6.55
C LEU A 205 -14.16 6.89 6.81
N ARG A 206 -14.92 7.16 7.89
CA ARG A 206 -16.17 6.44 8.14
C ARG A 206 -17.22 6.79 7.09
N ALA A 207 -18.14 5.86 6.85
CA ALA A 207 -19.26 6.03 5.92
C ALA A 207 -20.15 7.26 6.24
N GLU A 208 -20.20 7.65 7.51
CA GLU A 208 -21.00 8.77 8.00
C GLU A 208 -20.30 10.14 7.85
N ALA A 209 -19.02 10.16 7.48
CA ALA A 209 -18.22 11.38 7.36
C ALA A 209 -18.76 12.30 6.25
N LYS A 210 -18.75 13.61 6.53
CA LYS A 210 -19.15 14.65 5.58
C LYS A 210 -17.98 15.61 5.34
N PRO A 211 -17.46 15.74 4.10
CA PRO A 211 -17.85 15.01 2.88
C PRO A 211 -17.38 13.53 2.90
N PRO A 212 -18.02 12.64 2.11
CA PRO A 212 -17.58 11.25 2.02
C PRO A 212 -16.19 11.17 1.41
N ARG A 213 -15.27 10.52 2.12
CA ARG A 213 -13.88 10.33 1.69
C ARG A 213 -13.58 8.95 1.15
N VAL A 214 -14.57 8.05 1.22
CA VAL A 214 -14.50 6.70 0.67
C VAL A 214 -15.53 6.57 -0.44
N LYS A 215 -15.06 6.22 -1.63
CA LYS A 215 -15.89 5.99 -2.81
C LYS A 215 -15.77 4.52 -3.24
N THR A 216 -16.90 3.89 -3.52
CA THR A 216 -16.90 2.60 -4.23
C THR A 216 -16.63 2.85 -5.71
N VAL A 217 -15.53 2.29 -6.21
CA VAL A 217 -15.15 2.34 -7.62
C VAL A 217 -15.73 1.12 -8.32
N THR A 218 -16.48 1.35 -9.39
CA THR A 218 -17.12 0.29 -10.18
C THR A 218 -16.26 -0.12 -11.38
N PRO A 219 -16.54 -1.26 -12.04
CA PRO A 219 -15.83 -1.69 -13.25
C PRO A 219 -15.93 -0.73 -14.44
N LYS A 220 -16.86 0.24 -14.38
CA LYS A 220 -17.06 1.28 -15.39
C LYS A 220 -16.16 2.50 -15.17
N GLU A 221 -15.51 2.61 -14.01
CA GLU A 221 -14.70 3.74 -13.61
C GLU A 221 -13.20 3.40 -13.68
N GLY A 222 -12.39 4.43 -13.92
CA GLY A 222 -10.95 4.28 -14.20
C GLY A 222 -10.64 4.27 -15.68
N ILE A 223 -9.35 4.33 -16.01
CA ILE A 223 -8.88 4.31 -17.40
C ILE A 223 -8.69 2.88 -17.92
N VAL A 224 -8.79 2.72 -19.23
CA VAL A 224 -8.17 1.56 -19.87
C VAL A 224 -6.67 1.74 -19.76
N TRP A 225 -5.98 0.80 -19.10
CA TRP A 225 -4.54 0.88 -18.93
C TRP A 225 -3.85 0.82 -20.29
N THR A 226 -3.03 1.82 -20.61
CA THR A 226 -2.43 1.99 -21.95
C THR A 226 -1.04 1.40 -22.06
N HIS A 227 -0.38 1.10 -20.93
CA HIS A 227 0.95 0.51 -20.95
C HIS A 227 0.85 -1.01 -21.06
N GLU A 228 1.58 -1.57 -22.02
CA GLU A 228 1.72 -3.01 -22.14
C GLU A 228 2.45 -3.55 -20.91
N ILE A 229 1.89 -4.60 -20.31
CA ILE A 229 2.49 -5.26 -19.16
C ILE A 229 3.37 -6.39 -19.70
N PRO A 230 4.70 -6.34 -19.51
CA PRO A 230 5.59 -7.37 -20.03
C PRO A 230 5.28 -8.72 -19.39
N VAL A 231 5.12 -9.73 -20.24
CA VAL A 231 5.04 -11.13 -19.83
C VAL A 231 6.46 -11.67 -19.84
N LEU A 232 6.98 -12.03 -18.67
CA LEU A 232 8.29 -12.67 -18.59
C LEU A 232 8.20 -14.05 -19.27
N PRO A 233 9.21 -14.43 -20.09
CA PRO A 233 9.25 -15.76 -20.66
C PRO A 233 9.35 -16.81 -19.55
N LYS A 234 8.68 -17.94 -19.75
CA LYS A 234 8.85 -19.10 -18.87
C LYS A 234 10.28 -19.62 -18.98
N TRP A 235 10.75 -20.37 -17.99
CA TRP A 235 12.13 -20.88 -17.96
C TRP A 235 12.50 -21.69 -19.21
N PHE A 236 11.55 -22.38 -19.85
CA PHE A 236 11.74 -23.13 -21.10
C PHE A 236 11.54 -22.28 -22.37
N GLU A 237 11.04 -21.05 -22.23
CA GLU A 237 10.94 -20.06 -23.31
C GLU A 237 12.14 -19.10 -23.30
N MET A 238 12.94 -19.12 -22.24
CA MET A 238 14.22 -18.41 -22.17
C MET A 238 15.20 -19.07 -23.15
N GLN A 239 15.53 -18.36 -24.23
CA GLN A 239 16.56 -18.81 -25.17
C GLN A 239 17.93 -18.85 -24.47
N GLU A 240 18.80 -19.78 -24.86
CA GLU A 240 20.22 -19.70 -24.51
C GLU A 240 20.76 -18.33 -24.96
N GLY A 241 21.55 -17.69 -24.11
CA GLY A 241 21.81 -16.24 -24.15
C GLY A 241 22.20 -15.63 -25.50
N ALA A 242 21.99 -14.32 -25.63
CA ALA A 242 22.32 -13.48 -26.80
C ALA A 242 21.79 -13.96 -28.17
N ALA A 243 20.83 -14.88 -28.22
CA ALA A 243 20.10 -15.17 -29.45
C ALA A 243 19.08 -14.04 -29.72
N LEU A 244 19.35 -13.20 -30.73
CA LEU A 244 18.34 -12.31 -31.31
C LEU A 244 17.67 -13.07 -32.45
N ASP A 245 16.45 -13.54 -32.23
CA ASP A 245 15.67 -14.17 -33.29
C ASP A 245 15.33 -13.14 -34.37
N ARG A 246 15.64 -13.46 -35.63
CA ARG A 246 15.47 -12.58 -36.77
C ARG A 246 13.97 -12.49 -37.08
N ARG A 247 13.26 -11.60 -36.39
CA ARG A 247 11.85 -11.33 -36.71
C ARG A 247 11.74 -10.86 -38.16
N ASN A 248 11.11 -11.67 -39.01
CA ASN A 248 10.68 -11.26 -40.34
C ASN A 248 9.73 -10.07 -40.18
N ARG A 249 10.14 -8.91 -40.68
CA ARG A 249 9.27 -7.75 -40.84
C ARG A 249 8.21 -8.12 -41.88
N GLY A 250 6.97 -8.33 -41.43
CA GLY A 250 5.79 -8.26 -42.29
C GLY A 250 5.41 -6.82 -42.57
#